data_AF-A0A0W0S470-F1
#
_entry.id   AF-A0A0W0S470-F1
#
_cell.length_a   1.000
_cell.length_b   1.000
_cell.length_c   1.000
_cell.angle_alpha   90.00
_cell.angle_beta   90.00
_cell.angle_gamma   90.00
#
_symmetry.space_group_name_H-M   'P 1'
#
loop_
_entity.id
_entity.type
_entity.pdbx_description
1 polymer ?
#
loop_
_entity_poly.entity_id
_entity_poly.type
_entity_poly.pdbx_seq_one_letter_code
_entity_poly.pdbx_strand_id
1 'polypeptide(L)'
;MFYENYLRYKFLRHSRGKKLEQEKKTQNAPVTIRDLVIYPEKAKYSYGESKSHENKYPEFDTLPRLIDHIKSLARITNSYHQQLYCESTNEGSYQLKKEHLNTITRVSLNEFSLYGDKPLTMTEFGLLVEAIEQIANSLHENVHLLLSSFSVVNNKGELLNVALYVQGGKQAKIDTISKGIASTIDITYKDASNFSQQRTGRLTSHVSSFVAGGVDDDISVSNNSVLEIETKGGARYIQAVDICLDNFNRHSKRLLVGRLESADETSSSFLPEQTDQILTSNSIDPYEEAKISNSVLHVDPWLGTVFYNWNTSRPLDKTLKLEEKHVASINKYPDMNIRSVKGGLAVDNPPFGSNYRLKIFKERQLGGYEPALASKVKVINEKIMSKRLDEMMTSRRNPDDIDKYHYIANINSRAVDSAKELLKQLSQHCKCNLFEFIFGTKSYYLKKEAQSILESANTLLGQLNSDTNDFLISSSPWAHDMKLKLEMVDDGFPHHFIHQMTSCIDTFTNTIKVEYSLDIPPIIN
;
A
#
# COMPACT_ATOMS: atom_id res chain seq x y z
N MET A 1 -30.44 2.32 33.43
CA MET A 1 -29.35 3.30 33.22
C MET A 1 -28.03 2.69 32.72
N PHE A 2 -27.37 1.78 33.44
CA PHE A 2 -26.06 1.24 32.99
C PHE A 2 -26.11 0.52 31.63
N TYR A 3 -27.09 -0.37 31.44
CA TYR A 3 -27.24 -1.09 30.19
C TYR A 3 -27.63 -0.18 29.00
N GLU A 4 -28.43 0.86 29.23
CA GLU A 4 -28.72 1.89 28.21
C GLU A 4 -27.45 2.65 27.82
N ASN A 5 -26.57 2.94 28.79
CA ASN A 5 -25.27 3.55 28.53
C ASN A 5 -24.33 2.63 27.74
N TYR A 6 -24.42 1.32 27.94
CA TYR A 6 -23.75 0.30 27.12
C TYR A 6 -24.31 0.25 25.69
N LEU A 7 -25.64 0.25 25.50
CA LEU A 7 -26.23 0.29 24.16
C LEU A 7 -25.84 1.57 23.40
N ARG A 8 -25.84 2.71 24.08
CA ARG A 8 -25.31 3.97 23.53
C ARG A 8 -23.82 3.86 23.18
N TYR A 9 -23.02 3.22 24.03
CA TYR A 9 -21.62 2.96 23.76
C TYR A 9 -21.43 2.09 22.51
N LYS A 10 -22.17 0.98 22.39
CA LYS A 10 -22.13 0.06 21.25
C LYS A 10 -22.48 0.78 19.94
N PHE A 11 -23.58 1.54 19.94
CA PHE A 11 -24.00 2.35 18.79
C PHE A 11 -22.93 3.38 18.39
N LEU A 12 -22.37 4.11 19.36
CA LEU A 12 -21.31 5.10 19.10
C LEU A 12 -20.03 4.46 18.58
N ARG A 13 -19.60 3.34 19.18
CA ARG A 13 -18.43 2.56 18.74
C ARG A 13 -18.61 2.11 17.31
N HIS A 14 -19.80 1.61 16.96
CA HIS A 14 -20.12 1.21 15.59
C HIS A 14 -20.07 2.38 14.60
N SER A 15 -20.74 3.49 14.92
CA SER A 15 -20.75 4.68 14.06
C SER A 15 -19.33 5.21 13.80
N ARG A 16 -18.48 5.21 14.82
CA ARG A 16 -17.06 5.56 14.71
C ARG A 16 -16.27 4.51 13.91
N GLY A 17 -16.57 3.23 14.08
CA GLY A 17 -16.05 2.12 13.27
C GLY A 17 -16.31 2.32 11.79
N LYS A 18 -17.55 2.64 11.41
CA LYS A 18 -17.90 2.96 10.02
C LYS A 18 -17.11 4.16 9.47
N LYS A 19 -16.87 5.19 10.28
CA LYS A 19 -16.07 6.34 9.87
C LYS A 19 -14.61 5.96 9.62
N LEU A 20 -14.00 5.18 10.51
CA LEU A 20 -12.62 4.70 10.33
C LEU A 20 -12.50 3.72 9.16
N GLU A 21 -13.49 2.86 8.94
CA GLU A 21 -13.52 1.96 7.78
C GLU A 21 -13.63 2.75 6.47
N GLN A 22 -14.42 3.83 6.46
CA GLN A 22 -14.48 4.73 5.31
C GLN A 22 -13.15 5.47 5.08
N GLU A 23 -12.46 5.89 6.14
CA GLU A 23 -11.11 6.47 6.06
C GLU A 23 -10.12 5.45 5.48
N LYS A 24 -10.11 4.23 6.02
CA LYS A 24 -9.29 3.11 5.54
C LYS A 24 -9.57 2.82 4.07
N LYS A 25 -10.84 2.81 3.65
CA LYS A 25 -11.27 2.60 2.26
C LYS A 25 -10.78 3.71 1.33
N THR A 26 -10.80 4.97 1.77
CA THR A 26 -10.24 6.09 1.01
C THR A 26 -8.73 5.93 0.87
N GLN A 27 -8.02 5.66 1.97
CA GLN A 27 -6.57 5.47 1.98
C GLN A 27 -6.12 4.25 1.16
N ASN A 28 -6.97 3.24 1.00
CA ASN A 28 -6.70 2.05 0.19
C ASN A 28 -7.48 2.04 -1.14
N ALA A 29 -7.95 3.20 -1.61
CA ALA A 29 -8.56 3.28 -2.92
C ALA A 29 -7.54 2.89 -4.01
N PRO A 30 -7.98 2.23 -5.10
CA PRO A 30 -7.07 1.76 -6.14
C PRO A 30 -6.17 2.85 -6.70
N VAL A 31 -4.87 2.58 -6.73
CA VAL A 31 -3.86 3.44 -7.37
C VAL A 31 -3.48 2.86 -8.72
N THR A 32 -3.40 3.71 -9.73
CA THR A 32 -2.95 3.33 -11.07
C THR A 32 -1.68 4.08 -11.41
N ILE A 33 -0.68 3.39 -11.96
CA ILE A 33 0.58 3.98 -12.39
C ILE A 33 0.77 3.80 -13.89
N ARG A 34 1.13 4.90 -14.54
CA ARG A 34 1.64 4.98 -15.90
C ARG A 34 3.15 5.17 -15.86
N ASP A 35 3.89 4.15 -16.25
CA ASP A 35 5.36 4.16 -16.24
C ASP A 35 5.92 4.68 -17.59
N LEU A 36 6.78 5.68 -17.51
CA LEU A 36 7.59 6.27 -18.57
C LEU A 36 9.05 5.88 -18.30
N VAL A 37 9.64 4.98 -19.08
CA VAL A 37 10.98 4.46 -18.78
C VAL A 37 11.98 4.87 -19.84
N ILE A 38 13.08 5.46 -19.38
CA ILE A 38 14.19 5.92 -20.22
C ILE A 38 15.16 4.75 -20.42
N TYR A 39 15.47 4.45 -21.68
CA TYR A 39 16.49 3.48 -22.06
C TYR A 39 17.52 4.16 -22.96
N PRO A 40 18.83 3.97 -22.73
CA PRO A 40 19.84 4.45 -23.67
C PRO A 40 19.65 3.74 -25.02
N GLU A 41 20.05 4.37 -26.12
CA GLU A 41 19.94 3.76 -27.45
C GLU A 41 20.71 2.44 -27.55
N LYS A 42 21.84 2.34 -26.83
CA LYS A 42 22.61 1.10 -26.64
C LYS A 42 22.94 0.94 -25.17
N ALA A 43 22.83 -0.27 -24.65
CA ALA A 43 23.03 -0.55 -23.23
C ALA A 43 24.40 -0.11 -22.70
N LYS A 44 25.45 -0.16 -23.52
CA LYS A 44 26.80 0.33 -23.14
C LYS A 44 26.88 1.84 -22.86
N TYR A 45 25.85 2.62 -23.21
CA TYR A 45 25.77 4.07 -22.97
C TYR A 45 24.93 4.44 -21.74
N SER A 46 24.60 3.47 -20.90
CA SER A 46 23.78 3.63 -19.69
C SER A 46 24.44 4.37 -18.51
N TYR A 47 25.67 4.88 -18.68
CA TYR A 47 26.54 5.37 -17.61
C TYR A 47 26.65 6.91 -17.56
N GLY A 48 25.65 7.62 -18.12
CA GLY A 48 25.71 9.07 -18.27
C GLY A 48 26.96 9.48 -19.07
N GLU A 49 27.81 10.29 -18.46
CA GLU A 49 29.06 10.82 -19.00
C GLU A 49 30.31 10.26 -18.30
N SER A 50 30.14 9.35 -17.33
CA SER A 50 31.26 8.76 -16.58
C SER A 50 32.10 7.74 -17.36
N LYS A 51 31.57 7.22 -18.47
CA LYS A 51 32.30 6.39 -19.43
C LYS A 51 32.46 7.15 -20.76
N SER A 52 33.14 6.54 -21.73
CA SER A 52 33.61 7.09 -23.02
C SER A 52 32.55 7.66 -23.98
N HIS A 53 31.43 8.19 -23.49
CA HIS A 53 30.46 8.91 -24.29
C HIS A 53 30.92 10.35 -24.48
N GLU A 54 30.92 10.81 -25.73
CA GLU A 54 31.26 12.18 -26.06
C GLU A 54 30.04 13.07 -25.79
N ASN A 55 30.16 13.98 -24.81
CA ASN A 55 29.17 15.03 -24.60
C ASN A 55 29.16 15.98 -25.82
N LYS A 56 27.97 16.23 -26.38
CA LYS A 56 27.78 17.12 -27.53
C LYS A 56 27.88 18.60 -27.21
N TYR A 57 27.84 18.94 -25.93
CA TYR A 57 27.89 20.31 -25.45
C TYR A 57 29.00 20.50 -24.40
N PRO A 58 30.28 20.28 -24.75
CA PRO A 58 31.41 20.39 -23.84
C PRO A 58 31.66 21.82 -23.34
N GLU A 59 31.09 22.83 -24.02
CA GLU A 59 31.19 24.25 -23.67
C GLU A 59 30.37 24.65 -22.43
N PHE A 60 29.44 23.81 -21.98
CA PHE A 60 28.70 24.05 -20.74
C PHE A 60 29.13 23.09 -19.63
N ASP A 61 29.21 23.65 -18.42
CA ASP A 61 29.49 22.88 -17.21
C ASP A 61 28.47 21.75 -16.98
N THR A 62 28.94 20.67 -16.35
CA THR A 62 28.19 19.44 -16.11
C THR A 62 26.92 19.66 -15.30
N LEU A 63 26.99 20.44 -14.21
CA LEU A 63 25.85 20.66 -13.31
C LEU A 63 24.67 21.39 -14.01
N PRO A 64 24.85 22.54 -14.68
CA PRO A 64 23.78 23.17 -15.45
C PRO A 64 23.15 22.27 -16.52
N ARG A 65 23.97 21.48 -17.24
CA ARG A 65 23.48 20.52 -18.24
C ARG A 65 22.62 19.42 -17.62
N LEU A 66 23.04 18.91 -16.46
CA LEU A 66 22.29 17.92 -15.71
C LEU A 66 20.92 18.46 -15.24
N ILE A 67 20.87 19.69 -14.73
CA ILE A 67 19.62 20.38 -14.36
C ILE A 67 18.71 20.55 -15.59
N ASP A 68 19.24 21.02 -16.70
CA ASP A 68 18.48 21.21 -17.95
C ASP A 68 17.95 19.88 -18.50
N HIS A 69 18.73 18.80 -18.38
CA HIS A 69 18.29 17.45 -18.74
C HIS A 69 17.10 16.99 -17.88
N ILE A 70 17.20 17.11 -16.54
CA ILE A 70 16.11 16.74 -15.63
C ILE A 70 14.86 17.58 -15.90
N LYS A 71 15.03 18.88 -16.16
CA LYS A 71 13.94 19.78 -16.55
C LYS A 71 13.26 19.33 -17.84
N SER A 72 14.01 18.85 -18.82
CA SER A 72 13.45 18.28 -20.06
C SER A 72 12.62 17.02 -19.77
N LEU A 73 13.14 16.08 -18.98
CA LEU A 73 12.42 14.87 -18.58
C LEU A 73 11.12 15.19 -17.83
N ALA A 74 11.19 16.14 -16.90
CA ALA A 74 10.04 16.57 -16.12
C ALA A 74 8.97 17.23 -17.02
N ARG A 75 9.37 18.07 -17.98
CA ARG A 75 8.46 18.66 -18.97
C ARG A 75 7.77 17.61 -19.83
N ILE A 76 8.51 16.62 -20.35
CA ILE A 76 7.94 15.52 -21.14
C ILE A 76 6.87 14.79 -20.33
N THR A 77 7.21 14.42 -19.09
CA THR A 77 6.33 13.66 -18.19
C THR A 77 5.10 14.46 -17.82
N ASN A 78 5.27 15.75 -17.51
CA ASN A 78 4.19 16.65 -17.13
C ASN A 78 3.22 16.92 -18.30
N SER A 79 3.75 17.17 -19.50
CA SER A 79 2.94 17.34 -20.71
C SER A 79 2.13 16.08 -21.03
N TYR A 80 2.74 14.89 -20.90
CA TYR A 80 2.03 13.63 -21.09
C TYR A 80 0.89 13.46 -20.07
N HIS A 81 1.18 13.71 -18.80
CA HIS A 81 0.21 13.63 -17.71
C HIS A 81 -0.96 14.60 -17.93
N GLN A 82 -0.67 15.86 -18.26
CA GLN A 82 -1.66 16.90 -18.51
C GLN A 82 -2.63 16.52 -19.61
N GLN A 83 -2.14 15.96 -20.73
CA GLN A 83 -2.98 15.60 -21.88
C GLN A 83 -3.97 14.47 -21.59
N LEU A 84 -3.61 13.53 -20.73
CA LEU A 84 -4.46 12.38 -20.43
C LEU A 84 -5.38 12.63 -19.25
N TYR A 85 -4.83 13.15 -18.16
CA TYR A 85 -5.47 13.11 -16.86
C TYR A 85 -5.94 14.47 -16.36
N CYS A 86 -5.53 15.56 -17.01
CA CYS A 86 -5.97 16.89 -16.63
C CYS A 86 -7.05 17.43 -17.58
N GLU A 87 -7.81 18.38 -17.06
CA GLU A 87 -8.77 19.22 -17.80
C GLU A 87 -8.42 20.70 -17.59
N SER A 88 -8.73 21.53 -18.59
CA SER A 88 -8.55 22.97 -18.49
C SER A 88 -9.63 23.59 -17.59
N THR A 89 -9.24 24.49 -16.72
CA THR A 89 -10.15 25.30 -15.91
C THR A 89 -10.59 26.56 -16.67
N ASN A 90 -11.61 27.25 -16.18
CA ASN A 90 -12.07 28.53 -16.75
C ASN A 90 -11.00 29.63 -16.69
N GLU A 91 -9.99 29.49 -15.85
CA GLU A 91 -8.88 30.44 -15.67
C GLU A 91 -7.68 30.13 -16.58
N GLY A 92 -7.80 29.13 -17.46
CA GLY A 92 -6.71 28.69 -18.33
C GLY A 92 -5.63 27.84 -17.63
N SER A 93 -5.85 27.47 -16.37
CA SER A 93 -5.02 26.50 -15.64
C SER A 93 -5.47 25.06 -15.93
N TYR A 94 -4.74 24.07 -15.42
CA TYR A 94 -5.10 22.66 -15.55
C TYR A 94 -5.28 22.02 -14.17
N GLN A 95 -6.26 21.13 -14.06
CA GLN A 95 -6.50 20.34 -12.85
C GLN A 95 -6.71 18.87 -13.21
N LEU A 96 -6.40 17.96 -12.28
CA LEU A 96 -6.69 16.53 -12.43
C LEU A 96 -8.20 16.28 -12.54
N LYS A 97 -8.60 15.44 -13.50
CA LYS A 97 -9.97 14.92 -13.61
C LYS A 97 -10.32 14.07 -12.40
N LYS A 98 -11.57 14.10 -11.99
CA LYS A 98 -12.05 13.45 -10.76
C LYS A 98 -11.77 11.94 -10.73
N GLU A 99 -11.90 11.27 -11.87
CA GLU A 99 -11.65 9.83 -12.04
C GLU A 99 -10.15 9.46 -12.02
N HIS A 100 -9.26 10.46 -12.12
CA HIS A 100 -7.80 10.26 -12.19
C HIS A 100 -7.06 10.80 -10.96
N LEU A 101 -7.77 11.14 -9.88
CA LEU A 101 -7.15 11.63 -8.63
C LEU A 101 -6.15 10.65 -8.00
N ASN A 102 -6.27 9.35 -8.29
CA ASN A 102 -5.35 8.29 -7.84
C ASN A 102 -4.50 7.71 -8.99
N THR A 103 -4.30 8.47 -10.07
CA THR A 103 -3.46 8.06 -11.22
C THR A 103 -2.14 8.81 -11.21
N ILE A 104 -1.03 8.07 -11.21
CA ILE A 104 0.34 8.61 -11.24
C ILE A 104 0.93 8.43 -12.63
N THR A 105 1.62 9.47 -13.12
CA THR A 105 2.57 9.34 -14.24
C THR A 105 3.97 9.43 -13.68
N ARG A 106 4.78 8.38 -13.88
CA ARG A 106 6.15 8.35 -13.35
C ARG A 106 7.16 8.14 -14.45
N VAL A 107 8.17 9.01 -14.52
CA VAL A 107 9.38 8.74 -15.32
C VAL A 107 10.45 8.04 -14.48
N SER A 108 11.16 7.09 -15.06
CA SER A 108 12.22 6.34 -14.36
C SER A 108 13.45 6.13 -15.23
N LEU A 109 14.61 6.33 -14.63
CA LEU A 109 15.93 6.09 -15.23
C LEU A 109 16.59 4.86 -14.60
N ASN A 110 17.57 4.29 -15.31
CA ASN A 110 18.36 3.16 -14.84
C ASN A 110 19.54 3.62 -13.98
N GLU A 111 20.16 2.70 -13.26
CA GLU A 111 21.33 3.02 -12.44
C GLU A 111 22.46 3.60 -13.30
N PHE A 112 23.14 4.64 -12.80
CA PHE A 112 24.22 5.39 -13.47
C PHE A 112 23.81 6.34 -14.60
N SER A 113 22.51 6.49 -14.92
CA SER A 113 22.11 7.38 -16.04
C SER A 113 22.52 8.84 -15.85
N LEU A 114 22.74 9.29 -14.62
CA LEU A 114 23.02 10.69 -14.27
C LEU A 114 24.44 10.88 -13.70
N TYR A 115 25.37 9.96 -13.98
CA TYR A 115 26.77 10.05 -13.55
C TYR A 115 27.56 10.99 -14.48
N GLY A 116 28.25 11.97 -13.90
CA GLY A 116 29.14 12.87 -14.62
C GLY A 116 30.54 12.27 -14.85
N ASP A 117 31.36 13.00 -15.61
CA ASP A 117 32.80 12.75 -15.77
C ASP A 117 33.56 12.83 -14.43
N LYS A 118 33.05 13.63 -13.50
CA LYS A 118 33.44 13.72 -12.09
C LYS A 118 32.21 13.51 -11.20
N PRO A 119 32.39 13.01 -9.96
CA PRO A 119 31.30 12.94 -9.02
C PRO A 119 30.95 14.34 -8.52
N LEU A 120 29.67 14.57 -8.20
CA LEU A 120 29.22 15.81 -7.57
C LEU A 120 29.78 15.88 -6.16
N THR A 121 30.22 17.05 -5.73
CA THR A 121 30.43 17.36 -4.31
C THR A 121 29.09 17.47 -3.60
N MET A 122 29.08 17.38 -2.26
CA MET A 122 27.85 17.61 -1.47
C MET A 122 27.22 18.98 -1.76
N THR A 123 28.03 20.02 -1.98
CA THR A 123 27.54 21.37 -2.32
C THR A 123 26.87 21.41 -3.68
N GLU A 124 27.48 20.81 -4.71
CA GLU A 124 26.87 20.74 -6.05
C GLU A 124 25.59 19.90 -6.05
N PHE A 125 25.57 18.81 -5.27
CA PHE A 125 24.37 18.02 -5.06
C PHE A 125 23.27 18.82 -4.32
N GLY A 126 23.67 19.66 -3.36
CA GLY A 126 22.87 20.72 -2.75
C GLY A 126 22.07 21.53 -3.76
N LEU A 127 22.83 22.25 -4.60
CA LEU A 127 22.30 23.11 -5.66
C LEU A 127 21.43 22.35 -6.67
N LEU A 128 21.79 21.10 -6.98
CA LEU A 128 21.00 20.24 -7.84
C LEU A 128 19.62 19.93 -7.24
N VAL A 129 19.57 19.55 -5.95
CA VAL A 129 18.32 19.22 -5.26
C VAL A 129 17.40 20.45 -5.17
N GLU A 130 17.95 21.63 -4.86
CA GLU A 130 17.19 22.89 -4.87
C GLU A 130 16.56 23.17 -6.25
N ALA A 131 17.33 22.98 -7.32
CA ALA A 131 16.82 23.15 -8.68
C ALA A 131 15.73 22.10 -9.02
N ILE A 132 15.88 20.86 -8.55
CA ILE A 132 14.88 19.79 -8.71
C ILE A 132 13.61 20.11 -7.93
N GLU A 133 13.71 20.69 -6.74
CA GLU A 133 12.56 21.11 -5.95
C GLU A 133 11.75 22.19 -6.67
N GLN A 134 12.42 23.17 -7.27
CA GLN A 134 11.76 24.18 -8.13
C GLN A 134 11.07 23.54 -9.34
N ILE A 135 11.71 22.55 -9.98
CA ILE A 135 11.10 21.78 -11.06
C ILE A 135 9.86 21.04 -10.54
N ALA A 136 9.97 20.34 -9.41
CA ALA A 136 8.91 19.51 -8.84
C ALA A 136 7.66 20.33 -8.44
N ASN A 137 7.87 21.52 -7.86
CA ASN A 137 6.80 22.46 -7.52
C ASN A 137 6.05 23.00 -8.75
N SER A 138 6.65 22.91 -9.95
CA SER A 138 6.00 23.33 -11.20
C SER A 138 5.22 22.21 -11.90
N LEU A 139 5.32 20.97 -11.42
CA LEU A 139 4.62 19.83 -11.99
C LEU A 139 3.16 19.75 -11.53
N HIS A 140 2.33 19.09 -12.32
CA HIS A 140 1.00 18.68 -11.89
C HIS A 140 1.09 17.67 -10.75
N GLU A 141 0.04 17.64 -9.93
CA GLU A 141 -0.14 16.63 -8.89
C GLU A 141 -0.04 15.22 -9.48
N ASN A 142 0.50 14.26 -8.73
CA ASN A 142 0.73 12.86 -9.16
C ASN A 142 1.70 12.68 -10.36
N VAL A 143 2.54 13.68 -10.68
CA VAL A 143 3.68 13.52 -11.61
C VAL A 143 4.93 13.21 -10.82
N HIS A 144 5.50 12.02 -11.00
CA HIS A 144 6.64 11.55 -10.21
C HIS A 144 7.88 11.34 -11.09
N LEU A 145 9.07 11.52 -10.51
CA LEU A 145 10.35 11.23 -11.17
C LEU A 145 11.18 10.30 -10.28
N LEU A 146 11.61 9.15 -10.81
CA LEU A 146 12.69 8.36 -10.21
C LEU A 146 13.98 8.68 -10.97
N LEU A 147 14.76 9.60 -10.42
CA LEU A 147 16.05 10.01 -10.97
C LEU A 147 17.13 9.08 -10.41
N SER A 148 17.51 8.09 -11.20
CA SER A 148 18.53 7.10 -10.84
C SER A 148 19.65 7.15 -11.86
N SER A 149 20.91 7.16 -11.46
CA SER A 149 21.41 7.64 -10.17
C SER A 149 22.53 8.64 -10.38
N PHE A 150 22.90 9.36 -9.32
CA PHE A 150 23.96 10.36 -9.25
C PHE A 150 25.16 9.81 -8.49
N SER A 151 26.36 10.16 -8.95
CA SER A 151 27.61 9.96 -8.24
C SER A 151 27.88 11.15 -7.33
N VAL A 152 27.87 10.97 -6.01
CA VAL A 152 28.07 12.06 -5.04
C VAL A 152 29.22 11.72 -4.09
N VAL A 153 30.21 12.58 -3.94
CA VAL A 153 31.28 12.42 -2.96
C VAL A 153 30.92 13.17 -1.69
N ASN A 154 30.88 12.45 -0.57
CA ASN A 154 30.62 13.05 0.74
C ASN A 154 31.86 13.79 1.30
N ASN A 155 31.68 14.48 2.42
CA ASN A 155 32.76 15.25 3.08
C ASN A 155 33.95 14.38 3.55
N LYS A 156 33.83 13.05 3.51
CA LYS A 156 34.89 12.08 3.85
C LYS A 156 35.61 11.53 2.61
N GLY A 157 35.26 11.96 1.40
CA GLY A 157 35.83 11.42 0.16
C GLY A 157 35.25 10.06 -0.27
N GLU A 158 34.10 9.67 0.28
CA GLU A 158 33.42 8.42 -0.05
C GLU A 158 32.39 8.67 -1.17
N LEU A 159 32.41 7.84 -2.21
CA LEU A 159 31.53 7.91 -3.37
C LEU A 159 30.19 7.20 -3.10
N LEU A 160 29.13 7.98 -2.99
CA LEU A 160 27.74 7.54 -2.88
C LEU A 160 27.10 7.38 -4.26
N ASN A 161 26.25 6.36 -4.40
CA ASN A 161 25.35 6.16 -5.54
C ASN A 161 23.94 6.52 -5.08
N VAL A 162 23.45 7.68 -5.50
CA VAL A 162 22.23 8.30 -4.95
C VAL A 162 21.14 8.36 -6.00
N ALA A 163 19.96 7.85 -5.70
CA ALA A 163 18.74 8.08 -6.45
C ALA A 163 17.85 9.11 -5.74
N LEU A 164 17.04 9.82 -6.51
CA LEU A 164 16.01 10.72 -5.99
C LEU A 164 14.64 10.23 -6.42
N TYR A 165 13.72 10.09 -5.47
CA TYR A 165 12.30 9.93 -5.76
C TYR A 165 11.58 11.26 -5.55
N VAL A 166 11.12 11.85 -6.63
CA VAL A 166 10.52 13.19 -6.67
C VAL A 166 9.02 13.06 -6.87
N GLN A 167 8.24 13.67 -5.99
CA GLN A 167 6.79 13.81 -6.07
C GLN A 167 6.47 15.25 -6.45
N GLY A 168 5.84 15.46 -7.60
CA GLY A 168 5.46 16.77 -8.12
C GLY A 168 4.09 17.25 -7.63
N GLY A 169 3.87 18.56 -7.71
CA GLY A 169 2.64 19.22 -7.25
C GLY A 169 2.93 20.41 -6.33
N LYS A 170 1.90 21.01 -5.73
CA LYS A 170 2.05 22.17 -4.83
C LYS A 170 2.81 21.86 -3.54
N GLN A 171 2.82 20.60 -3.14
CA GLN A 171 3.55 20.09 -1.99
C GLN A 171 4.59 19.09 -2.49
N ALA A 172 5.53 19.58 -3.30
CA ALA A 172 6.56 18.72 -3.83
C ALA A 172 7.36 18.08 -2.70
N LYS A 173 7.77 16.83 -2.91
CA LYS A 173 8.58 16.08 -1.95
C LYS A 173 9.71 15.37 -2.68
N ILE A 174 10.91 15.43 -2.11
CA ILE A 174 12.09 14.73 -2.63
C ILE A 174 12.58 13.79 -1.55
N ASP A 175 12.62 12.50 -1.86
CA ASP A 175 13.22 11.48 -1.02
C ASP A 175 14.59 11.08 -1.64
N THR A 176 15.66 11.20 -0.86
CA THR A 176 17.03 10.85 -1.24
C THR A 176 17.34 9.41 -0.82
N ILE A 177 17.83 8.59 -1.75
CA ILE A 177 18.05 7.15 -1.53
C ILE A 177 19.45 6.77 -1.99
N SER A 178 20.33 6.48 -1.06
CA SER A 178 21.67 5.96 -1.32
C SER A 178 21.68 4.45 -1.38
N LYS A 179 22.38 3.90 -2.37
CA LYS A 179 22.65 2.47 -2.53
C LYS A 179 23.34 1.92 -1.28
N GLY A 180 22.79 0.84 -0.74
CA GLY A 180 23.33 0.21 0.47
C GLY A 180 24.56 -0.65 0.21
N ILE A 181 24.63 -1.28 -0.97
CA ILE A 181 25.57 -2.38 -1.25
C ILE A 181 26.32 -2.15 -2.55
N ALA A 182 27.64 -1.97 -2.44
CA ALA A 182 28.51 -1.79 -3.61
C ALA A 182 28.52 -3.03 -4.53
N SER A 183 28.68 -2.79 -5.82
CA SER A 183 28.82 -3.79 -6.88
C SER A 183 30.19 -3.71 -7.55
N THR A 184 30.66 -4.81 -8.14
CA THR A 184 31.92 -4.85 -8.89
C THR A 184 31.88 -4.02 -10.18
N ILE A 185 30.68 -3.65 -10.65
CA ILE A 185 30.49 -2.82 -11.84
C ILE A 185 30.32 -1.33 -11.51
N ASP A 186 30.37 -0.95 -10.23
CA ASP A 186 30.26 0.45 -9.82
C ASP A 186 31.40 1.26 -10.42
N ILE A 187 31.07 2.49 -10.85
CA ILE A 187 32.06 3.43 -11.39
C ILE A 187 32.99 3.87 -10.28
N THR A 188 34.30 3.77 -10.52
CA THR A 188 35.34 4.30 -9.66
C THR A 188 35.88 5.61 -10.23
N TYR A 189 36.03 6.63 -9.40
CA TYR A 189 36.71 7.87 -9.79
C TYR A 189 38.13 7.89 -9.22
N LYS A 190 39.08 8.46 -9.98
CA LYS A 190 40.43 8.75 -9.48
C LYS A 190 40.24 9.68 -8.28
N ASP A 191 40.74 9.29 -7.11
CA ASP A 191 40.64 10.03 -5.84
C ASP A 191 39.34 9.88 -5.03
N ALA A 192 38.41 9.00 -5.43
CA ALA A 192 37.25 8.64 -4.61
C ALA A 192 37.29 7.18 -4.17
N SER A 193 36.96 6.92 -2.91
CA SER A 193 36.79 5.55 -2.41
C SER A 193 35.34 5.08 -2.58
N ASN A 194 35.12 3.85 -3.07
CA ASN A 194 33.77 3.32 -3.21
C ASN A 194 33.10 3.21 -1.84
N PHE A 195 31.92 3.83 -1.68
CA PHE A 195 31.14 3.68 -0.47
C PHE A 195 30.43 2.33 -0.45
N SER A 196 30.58 1.58 0.63
CA SER A 196 29.77 0.39 0.91
C SER A 196 29.35 0.44 2.39
N GLN A 197 28.04 0.55 2.64
CA GLN A 197 27.51 0.54 4.01
C GLN A 197 27.59 -0.85 4.63
N GLN A 198 27.60 -1.90 3.81
CA GLN A 198 27.73 -3.28 4.25
C GLN A 198 29.02 -3.87 3.69
N ARG A 199 30.13 -3.69 4.43
CA ARG A 199 31.24 -4.65 4.36
C ARG A 199 30.63 -5.99 4.75
N THR A 200 30.60 -6.93 3.80
CA THR A 200 30.05 -8.29 3.74
C THR A 200 29.91 -9.17 5.02
N GLY A 201 30.31 -8.72 6.21
CA GLY A 201 30.34 -9.52 7.44
C GLY A 201 29.30 -9.22 8.53
N ARG A 202 28.52 -8.14 8.48
CA ARG A 202 27.46 -7.87 9.48
C ARG A 202 26.21 -7.25 8.86
N LEU A 203 25.34 -8.09 8.30
CA LEU A 203 23.93 -7.74 8.13
C LEU A 203 23.32 -7.68 9.52
N THR A 204 23.40 -6.54 10.20
CA THR A 204 22.63 -6.34 11.43
C THR A 204 21.14 -6.35 11.07
N SER A 205 20.32 -6.98 11.90
CA SER A 205 18.85 -6.95 11.81
C SER A 205 18.29 -5.52 11.89
N HIS A 206 19.09 -4.58 12.40
CA HIS A 206 18.80 -3.15 12.37
C HIS A 206 19.31 -2.55 11.08
N VAL A 207 18.39 -2.08 10.23
CA VAL A 207 18.76 -1.25 9.10
C VAL A 207 19.16 0.11 9.67
N SER A 208 20.46 0.40 9.73
CA SER A 208 20.91 1.72 10.11
C SER A 208 20.52 2.69 9.01
N SER A 209 19.53 3.54 9.25
CA SER A 209 19.32 4.75 8.46
C SER A 209 20.55 5.63 8.63
N PHE A 210 21.50 5.57 7.70
CA PHE A 210 22.60 6.52 7.69
C PHE A 210 22.14 7.78 6.96
N VAL A 211 22.39 8.93 7.57
CA VAL A 211 22.31 10.23 6.90
C VAL A 211 23.74 10.63 6.53
N ALA A 212 24.07 10.65 5.24
CA ALA A 212 25.28 11.31 4.80
C ALA A 212 25.06 12.82 4.88
N GLY A 213 25.71 13.45 5.86
CA GLY A 213 25.60 14.86 6.18
C GLY A 213 25.83 15.08 7.68
N GLY A 214 26.46 16.18 8.07
CA GLY A 214 26.45 16.65 9.46
C GLY A 214 25.02 16.94 9.92
N VAL A 215 24.81 17.07 11.24
CA VAL A 215 23.52 17.55 11.80
C VAL A 215 23.17 18.94 11.27
N ASP A 216 24.17 19.68 10.77
CA ASP A 216 24.06 21.02 10.19
C ASP A 216 24.12 21.04 8.65
N ASP A 217 24.20 19.88 7.96
CA ASP A 217 24.18 19.86 6.48
C ASP A 217 22.72 19.95 5.97
N ASP A 218 22.47 20.87 5.05
CA ASP A 218 21.12 21.16 4.50
C ASP A 218 20.45 19.96 3.79
N ILE A 219 21.22 18.93 3.42
CA ILE A 219 20.71 17.73 2.74
C ILE A 219 21.12 16.45 3.46
N SER A 220 20.09 15.74 3.93
CA SER A 220 20.21 14.38 4.43
C SER A 220 20.14 13.37 3.28
N VAL A 221 21.18 12.54 3.12
CA VAL A 221 21.15 11.40 2.19
C VAL A 221 20.91 10.10 2.97
N SER A 222 19.72 9.53 2.83
CA SER A 222 19.31 8.30 3.53
C SER A 222 19.50 7.05 2.69
N ASN A 223 19.68 5.88 3.31
CA ASN A 223 19.54 4.57 2.65
C ASN A 223 18.12 3.97 2.82
N ASN A 224 17.18 4.73 3.37
CA ASN A 224 15.80 4.28 3.48
C ASN A 224 15.15 4.26 2.09
N SER A 225 15.00 3.06 1.54
CA SER A 225 14.39 2.83 0.23
C SER A 225 12.90 2.51 0.27
N VAL A 226 12.25 2.59 1.45
CA VAL A 226 10.82 2.31 1.63
C VAL A 226 10.09 3.59 1.97
N LEU A 227 9.37 4.11 0.99
CA LEU A 227 8.63 5.36 1.06
C LEU A 227 7.14 5.09 1.18
N GLU A 228 6.44 6.01 1.83
CA GLU A 228 5.00 6.06 1.82
C GLU A 228 4.55 7.22 0.94
N ILE A 229 3.66 6.93 0.00
CA ILE A 229 3.21 7.86 -1.02
C ILE A 229 1.71 8.06 -0.87
N GLU A 230 1.25 9.32 -0.94
CA GLU A 230 -0.16 9.69 -0.98
C GLU A 230 -0.47 10.40 -2.31
N THR A 231 -1.49 9.92 -3.01
CA THR A 231 -1.99 10.54 -4.25
C THR A 231 -2.89 11.73 -3.93
N LYS A 232 -3.17 12.57 -4.94
CA LYS A 232 -4.11 13.70 -4.79
C LYS A 232 -5.50 13.31 -4.28
N GLY A 233 -5.98 12.11 -4.58
CA GLY A 233 -7.26 11.60 -4.10
C GLY A 233 -7.23 10.99 -2.70
N GLY A 234 -6.09 11.02 -2.02
CA GLY A 234 -5.91 10.50 -0.65
C GLY A 234 -5.62 9.00 -0.58
N ALA A 235 -5.48 8.30 -1.70
CA ALA A 235 -5.03 6.92 -1.71
C ALA A 235 -3.53 6.85 -1.39
N ARG A 236 -3.15 5.95 -0.49
CA ARG A 236 -1.78 5.71 -0.02
C ARG A 236 -1.25 4.37 -0.52
N TYR A 237 0.05 4.28 -0.75
CA TYR A 237 0.75 3.01 -1.04
C TYR A 237 2.21 3.06 -0.58
N ILE A 238 2.84 1.88 -0.43
CA ILE A 238 4.27 1.77 -0.14
C ILE A 238 5.07 1.66 -1.45
N GLN A 239 6.03 2.55 -1.63
CA GLN A 239 7.00 2.52 -2.71
C GLN A 239 8.35 2.00 -2.19
N ALA A 240 8.83 0.87 -2.71
CA ALA A 240 10.21 0.45 -2.55
C ALA A 240 11.05 0.80 -3.79
N VAL A 241 12.30 1.21 -3.57
CA VAL A 241 13.29 1.49 -4.62
C VAL A 241 14.59 0.76 -4.31
N ASP A 242 14.85 -0.35 -4.97
CA ASP A 242 16.14 -1.02 -4.86
C ASP A 242 17.09 -0.52 -5.96
N ILE A 243 18.34 -0.27 -5.58
CA ILE A 243 19.42 0.08 -6.51
C ILE A 243 20.34 -1.13 -6.64
N CYS A 244 20.29 -1.80 -7.79
CA CYS A 244 21.19 -2.90 -8.11
C CYS A 244 21.18 -3.99 -7.01
N LEU A 245 22.36 -4.35 -6.48
CA LEU A 245 22.53 -5.42 -5.48
C LEU A 245 21.75 -5.21 -4.17
N ASP A 246 21.18 -4.03 -3.92
CA ASP A 246 20.23 -3.84 -2.82
C ASP A 246 19.05 -4.83 -2.94
N ASN A 247 18.58 -5.09 -4.17
CA ASN A 247 17.52 -6.06 -4.40
C ASN A 247 17.98 -7.48 -4.08
N PHE A 248 19.11 -7.94 -4.61
CA PHE A 248 19.65 -9.28 -4.32
C PHE A 248 19.78 -9.53 -2.81
N ASN A 249 20.18 -8.52 -2.04
CA ASN A 249 20.32 -8.58 -0.60
C ASN A 249 19.06 -8.21 0.18
N ARG A 250 17.91 -8.14 -0.50
CA ARG A 250 16.59 -7.91 0.09
C ARG A 250 16.54 -6.63 0.95
N HIS A 251 17.25 -5.57 0.56
CA HIS A 251 17.43 -4.36 1.38
C HIS A 251 16.10 -3.69 1.73
N SER A 252 15.31 -3.31 0.72
CA SER A 252 13.97 -2.72 0.93
C SER A 252 13.01 -3.66 1.67
N LYS A 253 13.07 -4.97 1.37
CA LYS A 253 12.26 -5.98 2.07
C LYS A 253 12.62 -6.06 3.56
N ARG A 254 13.90 -6.06 3.91
CA ARG A 254 14.36 -6.06 5.31
C ARG A 254 13.97 -4.77 6.03
N LEU A 255 14.09 -3.62 5.36
CA LEU A 255 13.58 -2.34 5.86
C LEU A 255 12.09 -2.40 6.19
N LEU A 256 11.29 -2.88 5.25
CA LEU A 256 9.84 -3.00 5.42
C LEU A 256 9.50 -3.98 6.55
N VAL A 257 10.12 -5.17 6.57
CA VAL A 257 9.90 -6.15 7.64
C VAL A 257 10.27 -5.56 9.00
N GLY A 258 11.41 -4.88 9.10
CA GLY A 258 11.81 -4.17 10.31
C GLY A 258 10.77 -3.14 10.74
N ARG A 259 10.26 -2.31 9.82
CA ARG A 259 9.19 -1.34 10.08
C ARG A 259 7.89 -2.00 10.53
N LEU A 260 7.53 -3.16 9.97
CA LEU A 260 6.32 -3.90 10.37
C LEU A 260 6.49 -4.58 11.74
N GLU A 261 7.68 -5.03 12.08
CA GLU A 261 8.00 -5.65 13.38
C GLU A 261 8.14 -4.61 14.48
N SER A 262 8.63 -3.41 14.14
CA SER A 262 8.71 -2.24 15.03
C SER A 262 7.48 -1.34 14.94
N ALA A 263 6.43 -1.73 14.20
CA ALA A 263 5.17 -1.01 14.18
C ALA A 263 4.52 -1.20 15.55
N ASP A 264 5.03 -0.46 16.53
CA ASP A 264 4.47 -0.36 17.86
C ASP A 264 3.03 0.14 17.73
N GLU A 265 2.27 -0.13 18.78
CA GLU A 265 0.90 0.37 18.94
C GLU A 265 0.80 1.89 18.78
N THR A 266 1.91 2.64 18.81
CA THR A 266 1.95 4.11 18.68
C THR A 266 1.57 4.64 17.30
N SER A 267 1.52 3.81 16.26
CA SER A 267 1.09 4.27 14.93
C SER A 267 -0.39 4.66 14.92
N SER A 268 -0.67 5.93 14.61
CA SER A 268 -2.04 6.48 14.55
C SER A 268 -2.69 6.36 13.17
N SER A 269 -1.96 5.90 12.15
CA SER A 269 -2.45 5.83 10.77
C SER A 269 -2.40 4.39 10.23
N PHE A 270 -3.36 4.03 9.39
CA PHE A 270 -3.34 2.71 8.75
C PHE A 270 -2.12 2.57 7.85
N LEU A 271 -1.54 1.37 7.83
CA LEU A 271 -0.55 1.01 6.83
C LEU A 271 -1.25 0.84 5.47
N PRO A 272 -0.66 1.36 4.38
CA PRO A 272 -1.20 1.13 3.05
C PRO A 272 -1.20 -0.36 2.69
N GLU A 273 -2.27 -0.83 2.06
CA GLU A 273 -2.44 -2.23 1.63
C GLU A 273 -1.90 -2.48 0.20
N GLN A 274 -1.63 -1.41 -0.55
CA GLN A 274 -1.03 -1.44 -1.87
C GLN A 274 0.47 -1.17 -1.80
N THR A 275 1.23 -1.78 -2.71
CA THR A 275 2.68 -1.56 -2.80
C THR A 275 3.18 -1.57 -4.24
N ASP A 276 4.23 -0.79 -4.49
CA ASP A 276 5.01 -0.77 -5.70
C ASP A 276 6.49 -1.00 -5.38
N GLN A 277 7.20 -1.73 -6.24
CA GLN A 277 8.64 -1.94 -6.11
C GLN A 277 9.30 -1.63 -7.45
N ILE A 278 10.34 -0.80 -7.41
CA ILE A 278 11.16 -0.47 -8.56
C ILE A 278 12.56 -0.99 -8.28
N LEU A 279 13.13 -1.72 -9.24
CA LEU A 279 14.55 -2.04 -9.28
C LEU A 279 15.19 -1.20 -10.36
N THR A 280 16.06 -0.28 -9.99
CA THR A 280 16.93 0.44 -10.93
C THR A 280 18.31 -0.22 -10.94
N SER A 281 18.77 -0.65 -12.10
CA SER A 281 20.04 -1.39 -12.23
C SER A 281 20.68 -1.20 -13.60
N ASN A 282 21.91 -1.69 -13.73
CA ASN A 282 22.63 -1.70 -15.00
C ASN A 282 23.06 -3.10 -15.47
N SER A 283 22.89 -4.14 -14.64
CA SER A 283 23.43 -5.47 -14.95
C SER A 283 22.87 -6.62 -14.12
N ILE A 284 21.78 -6.44 -13.39
CA ILE A 284 21.26 -7.48 -12.50
C ILE A 284 19.81 -7.78 -12.80
N ASP A 285 19.43 -9.04 -12.64
CA ASP A 285 18.03 -9.44 -12.69
C ASP A 285 17.38 -9.27 -11.30
N PRO A 286 16.06 -9.03 -11.24
CA PRO A 286 15.33 -9.01 -9.98
C PRO A 286 15.44 -10.36 -9.26
N TYR A 287 15.70 -10.33 -7.96
CA TYR A 287 15.77 -11.50 -7.11
C TYR A 287 14.39 -11.80 -6.51
N GLU A 288 13.85 -12.98 -6.79
CA GLU A 288 12.48 -13.38 -6.41
C GLU A 288 12.19 -13.22 -4.91
N GLU A 289 13.13 -13.63 -4.05
CA GLU A 289 12.95 -13.58 -2.59
C GLU A 289 13.00 -12.16 -2.02
N ALA A 290 13.48 -11.19 -2.82
CA ALA A 290 13.55 -9.78 -2.46
C ALA A 290 12.27 -9.02 -2.75
N LYS A 291 11.32 -9.64 -3.46
CA LYS A 291 10.04 -9.01 -3.77
C LYS A 291 9.25 -8.70 -2.51
N ILE A 292 8.70 -7.49 -2.47
CA ILE A 292 7.69 -7.07 -1.50
C ILE A 292 6.29 -7.02 -2.11
N SER A 293 6.20 -6.91 -3.44
CA SER A 293 4.97 -6.85 -4.21
C SER A 293 4.90 -8.00 -5.22
N ASN A 294 3.73 -8.21 -5.81
CA ASN A 294 3.56 -9.21 -6.87
C ASN A 294 4.27 -8.85 -8.18
N SER A 295 4.79 -7.62 -8.32
CA SER A 295 5.42 -7.15 -9.56
C SER A 295 6.49 -6.10 -9.31
N VAL A 296 7.66 -6.27 -9.92
CA VAL A 296 8.77 -5.31 -9.84
C VAL A 296 8.91 -4.59 -11.17
N LEU A 297 8.87 -3.25 -11.17
CA LEU A 297 9.31 -2.47 -12.31
C LEU A 297 10.83 -2.49 -12.35
N HIS A 298 11.40 -3.27 -13.27
CA HIS A 298 12.84 -3.35 -13.49
C HIS A 298 13.32 -2.36 -14.57
N VAL A 299 14.00 -1.31 -14.13
CA VAL A 299 14.57 -0.27 -15.00
C VAL A 299 16.03 -0.58 -15.24
N ASP A 300 16.28 -1.35 -16.32
CA ASP A 300 17.62 -1.81 -16.71
C ASP A 300 17.83 -1.67 -18.22
N PRO A 301 19.01 -1.19 -18.67
CA PRO A 301 19.30 -1.00 -20.08
C PRO A 301 19.39 -2.30 -20.90
N TRP A 302 19.59 -3.46 -20.26
CA TRP A 302 19.74 -4.77 -20.92
C TRP A 302 18.40 -5.51 -21.00
N LEU A 303 17.54 -5.07 -21.90
CA LEU A 303 16.20 -5.64 -22.13
C LEU A 303 16.15 -7.10 -22.63
N GLY A 304 17.29 -7.76 -22.79
CA GLY A 304 17.41 -9.08 -23.41
C GLY A 304 17.80 -10.22 -22.45
N THR A 305 17.96 -9.96 -21.15
CA THR A 305 18.30 -11.03 -20.19
C THR A 305 17.09 -11.94 -19.96
N VAL A 306 17.39 -13.23 -19.77
CA VAL A 306 16.44 -14.37 -19.88
C VAL A 306 15.34 -14.36 -18.82
N PHE A 307 15.49 -13.58 -17.75
CA PHE A 307 14.76 -13.83 -16.51
C PHE A 307 13.47 -13.04 -16.32
N TYR A 308 13.13 -12.08 -17.18
CA TYR A 308 11.92 -11.27 -16.94
C TYR A 308 11.10 -10.88 -18.17
N ASN A 309 10.34 -11.87 -18.66
CA ASN A 309 9.30 -11.66 -19.67
C ASN A 309 8.30 -10.57 -19.28
N TRP A 310 8.03 -10.33 -17.98
CA TRP A 310 6.98 -9.38 -17.59
C TRP A 310 7.28 -7.97 -18.11
N ASN A 311 8.45 -7.41 -17.83
CA ASN A 311 8.78 -6.04 -18.25
C ASN A 311 8.93 -5.89 -19.77
N THR A 312 9.47 -6.90 -20.45
CA THR A 312 9.62 -6.89 -21.90
C THR A 312 8.31 -7.15 -22.64
N SER A 313 7.37 -7.90 -22.02
CA SER A 313 6.02 -8.15 -22.54
C SER A 313 5.01 -7.10 -22.14
N ARG A 314 5.33 -6.19 -21.22
CA ARG A 314 4.41 -5.14 -20.79
C ARG A 314 3.95 -4.34 -22.01
N PRO A 315 2.63 -4.24 -22.24
CA PRO A 315 2.13 -3.59 -23.42
C PRO A 315 2.50 -2.11 -23.40
N LEU A 316 3.06 -1.63 -24.51
CA LEU A 316 3.31 -0.21 -24.72
C LEU A 316 2.00 0.51 -25.03
N ASP A 317 1.92 1.76 -24.58
CA ASP A 317 0.89 2.67 -25.03
C ASP A 317 1.23 3.17 -26.43
N LYS A 318 0.41 2.76 -27.41
CA LYS A 318 0.57 3.16 -28.81
C LYS A 318 -0.19 4.44 -29.13
N THR A 319 -0.99 4.95 -28.21
CA THR A 319 -1.84 6.13 -28.41
C THR A 319 -1.13 7.45 -28.12
N LEU A 320 0.21 7.44 -28.18
CA LEU A 320 1.07 8.58 -27.87
C LEU A 320 0.51 9.89 -28.46
N LYS A 321 0.13 10.83 -27.57
CA LYS A 321 -0.35 12.17 -27.92
C LYS A 321 0.72 13.27 -27.75
N LEU A 322 1.97 12.87 -27.49
CA LEU A 322 3.08 13.82 -27.44
C LEU A 322 3.53 14.15 -28.86
N GLU A 323 3.36 15.42 -29.21
CA GLU A 323 3.94 16.02 -30.41
C GLU A 323 5.17 16.82 -29.98
N GLU A 324 6.14 16.97 -30.87
CA GLU A 324 7.38 17.71 -30.62
C GLU A 324 7.10 19.12 -30.08
N LYS A 325 6.09 19.82 -30.61
CA LYS A 325 5.67 21.15 -30.14
C LYS A 325 5.25 21.21 -28.67
N HIS A 326 4.82 20.09 -28.09
CA HIS A 326 4.43 19.98 -26.67
C HIS A 326 5.63 19.75 -25.75
N VAL A 327 6.79 19.44 -26.33
CA VAL A 327 8.06 19.27 -25.64
C VAL A 327 9.01 20.31 -26.21
N ALA A 328 8.77 21.58 -25.86
CA ALA A 328 9.61 22.68 -26.34
C ALA A 328 11.09 22.37 -26.10
N SER A 329 11.86 22.32 -27.20
CA SER A 329 13.31 22.22 -27.16
C SER A 329 13.85 23.34 -26.27
N ILE A 330 14.82 23.02 -25.43
CA ILE A 330 15.51 24.06 -24.70
C ILE A 330 16.41 24.75 -25.73
N ASN A 331 16.08 25.99 -26.14
CA ASN A 331 16.80 26.74 -27.18
C ASN A 331 18.33 26.82 -26.99
N LYS A 332 18.80 26.58 -25.75
CA LYS A 332 20.21 26.46 -25.37
C LYS A 332 20.94 25.28 -26.06
N TYR A 333 20.23 24.24 -26.47
CA TYR A 333 20.77 23.00 -27.05
C TYR A 333 20.24 22.81 -28.47
N PRO A 334 20.83 23.48 -29.47
CA PRO A 334 20.30 23.52 -30.83
C PRO A 334 20.31 22.14 -31.53
N ASP A 335 21.23 21.26 -31.15
CA ASP A 335 21.34 19.91 -31.73
C ASP A 335 20.41 18.88 -31.07
N MET A 336 19.69 19.27 -30.01
CA MET A 336 18.77 18.39 -29.31
C MET A 336 17.52 18.18 -30.16
N ASN A 337 17.22 16.92 -30.48
CA ASN A 337 16.06 16.58 -31.30
C ASN A 337 15.16 15.58 -30.57
N ILE A 338 13.86 15.83 -30.58
CA ILE A 338 12.86 14.97 -29.93
C ILE A 338 11.85 14.51 -30.96
N ARG A 339 11.82 13.21 -31.22
CA ARG A 339 10.96 12.63 -32.26
C ARG A 339 10.08 11.53 -31.72
N SER A 340 8.82 11.51 -32.16
CA SER A 340 7.88 10.45 -31.82
C SER A 340 8.28 9.14 -32.48
N VAL A 341 8.29 8.06 -31.70
CA VAL A 341 8.54 6.70 -32.16
C VAL A 341 7.42 5.78 -31.69
N LYS A 342 7.34 4.57 -32.24
CA LYS A 342 6.31 3.61 -31.84
C LYS A 342 6.42 3.28 -30.34
N GLY A 343 5.42 3.71 -29.57
CA GLY A 343 5.33 3.46 -28.13
C GLY A 343 6.12 4.43 -27.25
N GLY A 344 6.54 5.60 -27.77
CA GLY A 344 7.18 6.64 -26.96
C GLY A 344 7.98 7.66 -27.76
N LEU A 345 9.08 8.16 -27.21
CA LEU A 345 9.92 9.20 -27.83
C LEU A 345 11.36 8.70 -28.02
N ALA A 346 12.04 9.22 -29.03
CA ALA A 346 13.50 9.18 -29.13
C ALA A 346 14.03 10.60 -28.94
N VAL A 347 15.09 10.73 -28.15
CA VAL A 347 15.77 11.99 -27.87
C VAL A 347 17.22 11.85 -28.29
N ASP A 348 17.60 12.61 -29.30
CA ASP A 348 18.95 12.66 -29.86
C ASP A 348 19.66 13.91 -29.31
N ASN A 349 20.94 13.77 -28.94
CA ASN A 349 21.79 14.79 -28.31
C ASN A 349 21.11 15.52 -27.13
N PRO A 350 20.73 14.81 -26.06
CA PRO A 350 20.16 15.47 -24.89
C PRO A 350 21.20 16.39 -24.20
N PRO A 351 20.77 17.31 -23.33
CA PRO A 351 21.69 18.21 -22.61
C PRO A 351 22.79 17.48 -21.83
N PHE A 352 22.49 16.27 -21.35
CA PHE A 352 23.36 15.43 -20.55
C PHE A 352 23.23 13.96 -20.97
N GLY A 353 24.35 13.25 -21.01
CA GLY A 353 24.42 11.82 -21.30
C GLY A 353 24.20 11.48 -22.78
N SER A 354 23.82 10.23 -23.06
CA SER A 354 23.67 9.73 -24.42
C SER A 354 22.24 9.79 -24.97
N ASN A 355 22.11 9.66 -26.29
CA ASN A 355 20.81 9.43 -26.95
C ASN A 355 20.00 8.34 -26.24
N TYR A 356 18.71 8.59 -26.08
CA TYR A 356 17.83 7.67 -25.37
C TYR A 356 16.47 7.53 -26.04
N ARG A 357 15.76 6.47 -25.64
CA ARG A 357 14.37 6.23 -25.96
C ARG A 357 13.56 6.22 -24.69
N LEU A 358 12.54 7.07 -24.64
CA LEU A 358 11.49 6.99 -23.66
C LEU A 358 10.45 5.99 -24.15
N LYS A 359 10.19 4.93 -23.39
CA LYS A 359 9.07 4.00 -23.62
C LYS A 359 7.94 4.32 -22.68
N ILE A 360 6.72 4.33 -23.21
CA ILE A 360 5.51 4.56 -22.43
C ILE A 360 4.74 3.25 -22.31
N PHE A 361 4.62 2.75 -21.09
CA PHE A 361 3.85 1.53 -20.83
C PHE A 361 2.37 1.84 -20.66
N LYS A 362 1.52 0.82 -20.85
CA LYS A 362 0.12 0.94 -20.43
C LYS A 362 0.01 1.12 -18.91
N GLU A 363 -1.05 1.80 -18.50
CA GLU A 363 -1.48 1.87 -17.10
C GLU A 363 -1.52 0.47 -16.48
N ARG A 364 -1.08 0.41 -15.23
CA ARG A 364 -1.28 -0.76 -14.36
C ARG A 364 -1.88 -0.30 -13.05
N GLN A 365 -2.81 -1.08 -12.54
CA GLN A 365 -3.26 -0.93 -11.16
C GLN A 365 -2.19 -1.51 -10.23
N LEU A 366 -1.93 -0.85 -9.11
CA LEU A 366 -1.04 -1.39 -8.09
C LEU A 366 -1.64 -2.65 -7.46
N GLY A 367 -0.76 -3.61 -7.20
CA GLY A 367 -1.10 -4.81 -6.44
C GLY A 367 -0.91 -4.58 -4.94
N GLY A 368 -1.25 -5.62 -4.17
CA GLY A 368 -0.88 -5.72 -2.77
C GLY A 368 0.52 -6.30 -2.57
N TYR A 369 0.87 -6.49 -1.31
CA TYR A 369 2.09 -7.18 -0.92
C TYR A 369 2.08 -8.65 -1.33
N GLU A 370 3.28 -9.24 -1.36
CA GLU A 370 3.40 -10.70 -1.35
C GLU A 370 2.67 -11.32 -0.13
N PRO A 371 2.14 -12.55 -0.21
CA PRO A 371 1.19 -13.10 0.76
C PRO A 371 1.64 -13.07 2.23
N ALA A 372 2.93 -13.30 2.51
CA ALA A 372 3.46 -13.30 3.88
C ALA A 372 3.46 -11.89 4.48
N LEU A 373 3.82 -10.88 3.69
CA LEU A 373 3.76 -9.47 4.10
C LEU A 373 2.32 -8.96 4.19
N ALA A 374 1.45 -9.33 3.24
CA ALA A 374 0.04 -8.94 3.23
C ALA A 374 -0.68 -9.36 4.51
N SER A 375 -0.40 -10.59 4.98
CA SER A 375 -0.96 -11.11 6.23
C SER A 375 -0.50 -10.30 7.45
N LYS A 376 0.78 -9.91 7.50
CA LYS A 376 1.32 -9.05 8.56
C LYS A 376 0.66 -7.67 8.56
N VAL A 377 0.54 -7.03 7.40
CA VAL A 377 -0.08 -5.70 7.25
C VAL A 377 -1.55 -5.72 7.68
N LYS A 378 -2.30 -6.77 7.30
CA LYS A 378 -3.69 -6.95 7.73
C LYS A 378 -3.83 -6.97 9.25
N VAL A 379 -3.02 -7.80 9.93
CA VAL A 379 -3.04 -7.92 11.39
C VAL A 379 -2.70 -6.59 12.06
N ILE A 380 -1.71 -5.86 11.53
CA ILE A 380 -1.34 -4.54 12.07
C ILE A 380 -2.47 -3.53 11.87
N ASN A 381 -3.09 -3.48 10.69
CA ASN A 381 -4.23 -2.59 10.42
C ASN A 381 -5.45 -2.89 11.31
N GLU A 382 -5.71 -4.16 11.62
CA GLU A 382 -6.76 -4.56 12.58
C GLU A 382 -6.45 -4.06 14.00
N LYS A 383 -5.19 -4.15 14.43
CA LYS A 383 -4.75 -3.58 15.73
C LYS A 383 -4.89 -2.05 15.76
N ILE A 384 -4.45 -1.35 14.72
CA ILE A 384 -4.58 0.11 14.60
C ILE A 384 -6.05 0.52 14.61
N MET A 385 -6.92 -0.22 13.91
CA MET A 385 -8.36 0.01 13.92
C MET A 385 -8.93 -0.09 15.34
N SER A 386 -8.63 -1.18 16.05
CA SER A 386 -9.12 -1.39 17.42
C SER A 386 -8.64 -0.28 18.35
N LYS A 387 -7.35 0.03 18.32
CA LYS A 387 -6.76 1.07 19.17
C LYS A 387 -7.38 2.44 18.92
N ARG A 388 -7.49 2.87 17.66
CA ARG A 388 -8.11 4.16 17.32
C ARG A 388 -9.57 4.21 17.75
N LEU A 389 -10.30 3.10 17.66
CA LEU A 389 -11.65 3.02 18.21
C LEU A 389 -11.66 3.24 19.71
N ASP A 390 -10.79 2.55 20.44
CA ASP A 390 -10.69 2.67 21.89
C ASP A 390 -10.33 4.10 22.31
N GLU A 391 -9.34 4.74 21.66
CA GLU A 391 -8.97 6.15 21.89
C GLU A 391 -10.13 7.12 21.63
N MET A 392 -10.87 6.90 20.54
CA MET A 392 -12.08 7.70 20.27
C MET A 392 -13.11 7.52 21.38
N MET A 393 -13.26 6.32 21.94
CA MET A 393 -14.21 6.01 23.03
C MET A 393 -13.77 6.57 24.39
N THR A 394 -12.48 6.52 24.74
CA THR A 394 -11.92 6.99 26.03
C THR A 394 -11.94 8.50 26.18
N SER A 395 -11.75 9.27 25.10
CA SER A 395 -11.75 10.75 25.14
C SER A 395 -13.01 11.42 25.71
N ARG A 396 -14.09 10.68 25.99
CA ARG A 396 -15.37 11.21 26.46
C ARG A 396 -15.97 10.49 27.69
N ARG A 397 -15.31 9.47 28.27
CA ARG A 397 -15.87 8.66 29.36
C ARG A 397 -14.82 8.26 30.39
N ASN A 398 -15.29 7.92 31.60
CA ASN A 398 -14.44 7.33 32.64
C ASN A 398 -13.87 5.99 32.12
N PRO A 399 -12.54 5.77 32.15
CA PRO A 399 -11.92 4.48 31.78
C PRO A 399 -12.59 3.26 32.43
N ASP A 400 -13.00 3.37 33.70
CA ASP A 400 -13.65 2.27 34.44
C ASP A 400 -14.96 1.79 33.80
N ASP A 401 -15.67 2.66 33.07
CA ASP A 401 -16.90 2.28 32.37
C ASP A 401 -16.60 1.50 31.09
N ILE A 402 -15.44 1.75 30.45
CA ILE A 402 -15.06 1.14 29.18
C ILE A 402 -14.71 -0.33 29.38
N ASP A 403 -13.97 -0.67 30.42
CA ASP A 403 -13.65 -2.05 30.77
C ASP A 403 -14.92 -2.88 31.02
N LYS A 404 -15.89 -2.29 31.74
CA LYS A 404 -17.20 -2.93 31.95
C LYS A 404 -17.98 -3.11 30.65
N TYR A 405 -17.89 -2.17 29.70
CA TYR A 405 -18.53 -2.35 28.39
C TYR A 405 -17.85 -3.41 27.53
N HIS A 406 -16.52 -3.51 27.57
CA HIS A 406 -15.79 -4.60 26.93
C HIS A 406 -16.18 -5.95 27.53
N TYR A 407 -16.36 -6.01 28.85
CA TYR A 407 -16.85 -7.20 29.53
C TYR A 407 -18.24 -7.63 29.03
N ILE A 408 -19.22 -6.71 28.98
CA ILE A 408 -20.56 -7.01 28.45
C ILE A 408 -20.49 -7.43 26.97
N ALA A 409 -19.66 -6.76 26.16
CA ALA A 409 -19.50 -7.12 24.75
C ALA A 409 -18.94 -8.53 24.58
N ASN A 410 -18.01 -8.95 25.44
CA ASN A 410 -17.48 -10.31 25.48
C ASN A 410 -18.57 -11.32 25.86
N ILE A 411 -19.36 -11.05 26.90
CA ILE A 411 -20.52 -11.89 27.27
C ILE A 411 -21.47 -12.02 26.08
N ASN A 412 -21.83 -10.91 25.42
CA ASN A 412 -22.71 -10.94 24.25
C ASN A 412 -22.12 -11.79 23.11
N SER A 413 -20.81 -11.68 22.84
CA SER A 413 -20.13 -12.50 21.82
C SER A 413 -20.22 -13.99 22.15
N ARG A 414 -19.89 -14.39 23.40
CA ARG A 414 -19.98 -15.78 23.85
C ARG A 414 -21.41 -16.32 23.80
N ALA A 415 -22.39 -15.49 24.16
CA ALA A 415 -23.81 -15.84 24.08
C ALA A 415 -24.25 -16.11 22.64
N VAL A 416 -23.81 -15.29 21.68
CA VAL A 416 -24.09 -15.48 20.25
C VAL A 416 -23.43 -16.75 19.73
N ASP A 417 -22.17 -17.00 20.08
CA ASP A 417 -21.47 -18.21 19.63
C ASP A 417 -22.09 -19.47 20.24
N SER A 418 -22.50 -19.41 21.51
CA SER A 418 -23.25 -20.48 22.16
C SER A 418 -24.61 -20.71 21.50
N ALA A 419 -25.31 -19.65 21.07
CA ALA A 419 -26.56 -19.76 20.34
C ALA A 419 -26.37 -20.44 18.97
N LYS A 420 -25.29 -20.10 18.24
CA LYS A 420 -24.95 -20.75 16.96
C LYS A 420 -24.64 -22.23 17.14
N GLU A 421 -23.87 -22.58 18.16
CA GLU A 421 -23.54 -23.98 18.45
C GLU A 421 -24.78 -24.75 18.90
N LEU A 422 -25.67 -24.16 19.72
CA LEU A 422 -26.97 -24.74 20.06
C LEU A 422 -27.79 -25.01 18.79
N LEU A 423 -27.97 -24.02 17.92
CA LEU A 423 -28.72 -24.19 16.67
C LEU A 423 -28.16 -25.30 15.78
N LYS A 424 -26.83 -25.41 15.70
CA LYS A 424 -26.14 -26.48 14.97
C LYS A 424 -26.41 -27.85 15.61
N GLN A 425 -26.36 -27.97 16.93
CA GLN A 425 -26.68 -29.22 17.64
C GLN A 425 -28.14 -29.62 17.44
N LEU A 426 -29.08 -28.68 17.64
CA LEU A 426 -30.50 -28.88 17.41
C LEU A 426 -30.78 -29.31 15.96
N SER A 427 -30.10 -28.71 14.99
CA SER A 427 -30.24 -29.07 13.57
C SER A 427 -29.76 -30.49 13.27
N GLN A 428 -28.80 -31.02 14.04
CA GLN A 428 -28.40 -32.43 13.93
C GLN A 428 -29.49 -33.38 14.42
N HIS A 429 -30.25 -33.01 15.45
CA HIS A 429 -31.41 -33.79 15.92
C HIS A 429 -32.58 -33.80 14.91
N CYS A 430 -32.66 -32.80 14.04
CA CYS A 430 -33.62 -32.75 12.92
C CYS A 430 -33.20 -33.63 11.72
N LYS A 431 -32.04 -34.29 11.73
CA LYS A 431 -31.66 -35.18 10.63
C LYS A 431 -32.63 -36.37 10.54
N CYS A 432 -33.25 -36.51 9.38
CA CYS A 432 -34.10 -37.64 9.07
C CYS A 432 -33.23 -38.86 8.76
N ASN A 433 -33.58 -40.02 9.31
CA ASN A 433 -32.97 -41.26 8.90
C ASN A 433 -33.56 -41.74 7.56
N LEU A 434 -32.90 -42.72 6.94
CA LEU A 434 -33.29 -43.24 5.63
C LEU A 434 -34.73 -43.77 5.60
N PHE A 435 -35.17 -44.43 6.68
CA PHE A 435 -36.52 -44.99 6.78
C PHE A 435 -37.58 -43.90 6.90
N GLU A 436 -37.35 -42.88 7.73
CA GLU A 436 -38.25 -41.73 7.88
C GLU A 436 -38.49 -41.03 6.53
N PHE A 437 -37.42 -40.87 5.75
CA PHE A 437 -37.45 -40.28 4.41
C PHE A 437 -38.18 -41.16 3.39
N ILE A 438 -37.79 -42.44 3.26
CA ILE A 438 -38.37 -43.36 2.26
C ILE A 438 -39.87 -43.53 2.47
N PHE A 439 -40.30 -43.64 3.73
CA PHE A 439 -41.70 -43.92 4.05
C PHE A 439 -42.55 -42.67 4.30
N GLY A 440 -41.99 -41.46 4.12
CA GLY A 440 -42.72 -40.21 4.33
C GLY A 440 -43.39 -40.16 5.71
N THR A 441 -42.65 -40.59 6.74
CA THR A 441 -43.24 -40.73 8.08
C THR A 441 -43.67 -39.37 8.64
N LYS A 442 -44.62 -39.37 9.57
CA LYS A 442 -44.95 -38.15 10.33
C LYS A 442 -43.71 -37.51 10.97
N SER A 443 -42.80 -38.32 11.52
CA SER A 443 -41.51 -37.87 12.08
C SER A 443 -40.64 -37.13 11.04
N TYR A 444 -40.65 -37.56 9.77
CA TYR A 444 -39.95 -36.86 8.70
C TYR A 444 -40.46 -35.43 8.50
N TYR A 445 -41.79 -35.26 8.40
CA TYR A 445 -42.40 -33.95 8.22
C TYR A 445 -42.15 -33.03 9.42
N LEU A 446 -42.30 -33.55 10.64
CA LEU A 446 -42.02 -32.78 11.87
C LEU A 446 -40.55 -32.35 11.96
N LYS A 447 -39.61 -33.24 11.62
CA LYS A 447 -38.18 -32.91 11.59
C LYS A 447 -37.84 -31.86 10.55
N LYS A 448 -38.49 -31.90 9.37
CA LYS A 448 -38.34 -30.89 8.32
C LYS A 448 -38.84 -29.52 8.77
N GLU A 449 -39.99 -29.47 9.43
CA GLU A 449 -40.57 -28.24 9.94
C GLU A 449 -39.75 -27.65 11.09
N ALA A 450 -39.31 -28.49 12.05
CA ALA A 450 -38.38 -28.10 13.10
C ALA A 450 -37.06 -27.55 12.52
N GLN A 451 -36.50 -28.18 11.48
CA GLN A 451 -35.31 -27.66 10.80
C GLN A 451 -35.55 -26.27 10.20
N SER A 452 -36.69 -26.04 9.54
CA SER A 452 -37.06 -24.73 8.99
C SER A 452 -37.18 -23.65 10.08
N ILE A 453 -37.68 -24.00 11.26
CA ILE A 453 -37.73 -23.10 12.43
C ILE A 453 -36.31 -22.73 12.89
N LEU A 454 -35.41 -23.70 12.99
CA LEU A 454 -34.01 -23.46 13.39
C LEU A 454 -33.25 -22.59 12.38
N GLU A 455 -33.44 -22.82 11.08
CA GLU A 455 -32.85 -21.99 10.02
C GLU A 455 -33.38 -20.55 10.07
N SER A 456 -34.68 -20.38 10.35
CA SER A 456 -35.29 -19.07 10.57
C SER A 456 -34.73 -18.39 11.83
N ALA A 457 -34.57 -19.13 12.93
CA ALA A 457 -33.99 -18.63 14.18
C ALA A 457 -32.51 -18.25 14.01
N ASN A 458 -31.75 -18.97 13.18
CA ASN A 458 -30.37 -18.64 12.83
C ASN A 458 -30.29 -17.35 12.00
N THR A 459 -31.22 -17.17 11.07
CA THR A 459 -31.34 -15.95 10.27
C THR A 459 -31.65 -14.75 11.18
N LEU A 460 -32.61 -14.91 12.10
CA LEU A 460 -32.95 -13.89 13.09
C LEU A 460 -31.80 -13.60 14.04
N LEU A 461 -31.05 -14.61 14.49
CA LEU A 461 -29.84 -14.43 15.31
C LEU A 461 -28.81 -13.54 14.59
N GLY A 462 -28.64 -13.71 13.28
CA GLY A 462 -27.80 -12.83 12.46
C GLY A 462 -28.28 -11.37 12.45
N GLN A 463 -29.59 -11.13 12.46
CA GLN A 463 -30.18 -9.79 12.52
C GLN A 463 -30.10 -9.16 13.92
N LEU A 464 -30.23 -9.98 14.96
CA LEU A 464 -30.15 -9.58 16.37
C LEU A 464 -28.71 -9.36 16.84
N ASN A 465 -27.74 -10.02 16.19
CA ASN A 465 -26.32 -9.74 16.33
C ASN A 465 -25.82 -8.74 15.27
N SER A 466 -26.64 -7.72 14.99
CA SER A 466 -26.23 -6.57 14.19
C SER A 466 -25.68 -5.47 15.09
N ASP A 467 -25.04 -4.49 14.48
CA ASP A 467 -24.35 -3.43 15.22
C ASP A 467 -25.27 -2.52 16.05
N THR A 468 -26.58 -2.56 15.78
CA THR A 468 -27.62 -1.79 16.48
C THR A 468 -28.42 -2.61 17.48
N ASN A 469 -28.33 -3.94 17.41
CA ASN A 469 -29.09 -4.85 18.26
C ASN A 469 -28.14 -5.58 19.21
N ASP A 470 -28.61 -5.90 20.40
CA ASP A 470 -27.84 -6.68 21.36
C ASP A 470 -28.57 -7.99 21.66
N PHE A 471 -27.86 -9.09 21.43
CA PHE A 471 -28.45 -10.41 21.57
C PHE A 471 -28.81 -10.67 23.03
N LEU A 472 -28.13 -10.08 24.01
CA LEU A 472 -28.48 -10.29 25.42
C LEU A 472 -29.92 -9.86 25.74
N ILE A 473 -30.40 -8.72 25.22
CA ILE A 473 -31.81 -8.28 25.40
C ILE A 473 -32.76 -9.23 24.69
N SER A 474 -32.37 -9.62 23.48
CA SER A 474 -33.25 -10.32 22.56
C SER A 474 -33.21 -11.83 22.74
N SER A 475 -32.30 -12.34 23.58
CA SER A 475 -32.06 -13.76 23.82
C SER A 475 -33.30 -14.46 24.37
N SER A 476 -33.98 -13.84 25.35
CA SER A 476 -35.20 -14.40 25.93
C SER A 476 -36.38 -14.38 24.95
N PRO A 477 -36.70 -13.28 24.25
CA PRO A 477 -37.70 -13.30 23.18
C PRO A 477 -37.38 -14.27 22.04
N TRP A 478 -36.11 -14.35 21.62
CA TRP A 478 -35.64 -15.25 20.57
C TRP A 478 -35.80 -16.73 20.98
N ALA A 479 -35.39 -17.08 22.19
CA ALA A 479 -35.56 -18.42 22.73
C ALA A 479 -37.03 -18.79 22.91
N HIS A 480 -37.85 -17.83 23.37
CA HIS A 480 -39.29 -18.03 23.55
C HIS A 480 -40.02 -18.25 22.22
N ASP A 481 -39.75 -17.43 21.19
CA ASP A 481 -40.33 -17.60 19.85
C ASP A 481 -39.94 -18.96 19.25
N MET A 482 -38.67 -19.34 19.36
CA MET A 482 -38.19 -20.64 18.89
C MET A 482 -38.89 -21.80 19.61
N LYS A 483 -39.02 -21.71 20.95
CA LYS A 483 -39.72 -22.71 21.76
C LYS A 483 -41.20 -22.82 21.39
N LEU A 484 -41.90 -21.69 21.31
CA LEU A 484 -43.32 -21.64 20.94
C LEU A 484 -43.55 -22.28 19.56
N LYS A 485 -42.72 -21.95 18.56
CA LYS A 485 -42.82 -22.55 17.23
C LYS A 485 -42.57 -24.05 17.24
N LEU A 486 -41.59 -24.52 18.02
CA LEU A 486 -41.33 -25.96 18.16
C LEU A 486 -42.48 -26.68 18.86
N GLU A 487 -43.11 -26.06 19.86
CA GLU A 487 -44.30 -26.59 20.56
C GLU A 487 -45.54 -26.62 19.64
N MET A 488 -45.67 -25.67 18.70
CA MET A 488 -46.75 -25.69 17.70
C MET A 488 -46.60 -26.81 16.66
N VAL A 489 -45.38 -27.29 16.44
CA VAL A 489 -45.10 -28.46 15.59
C VAL A 489 -45.48 -29.75 16.33
N ASP A 490 -45.52 -29.74 17.67
CA ASP A 490 -45.96 -30.87 18.47
C ASP A 490 -47.49 -31.01 18.42
N ASP A 491 -47.99 -31.98 17.67
CA ASP A 491 -49.42 -32.20 17.49
C ASP A 491 -50.08 -33.04 18.61
N GLY A 492 -49.47 -33.05 19.80
CA GLY A 492 -49.98 -33.71 21.00
C GLY A 492 -49.55 -35.16 21.15
N PHE A 493 -48.62 -35.65 20.32
CA PHE A 493 -47.97 -36.94 20.48
C PHE A 493 -46.54 -36.71 20.99
N PRO A 494 -46.10 -37.30 22.11
CA PRO A 494 -44.83 -36.95 22.73
C PRO A 494 -43.63 -37.32 21.85
N HIS A 495 -43.27 -36.41 20.95
CA HIS A 495 -42.10 -36.53 20.11
C HIS A 495 -40.89 -36.16 20.96
N HIS A 496 -40.26 -37.20 21.52
CA HIS A 496 -39.13 -37.07 22.45
C HIS A 496 -38.06 -36.06 21.99
N PHE A 497 -37.83 -35.93 20.68
CA PHE A 497 -36.87 -34.98 20.13
C PHE A 497 -37.31 -33.50 20.29
N ILE A 498 -38.60 -33.15 20.15
CA ILE A 498 -39.08 -31.77 20.34
C ILE A 498 -38.91 -31.37 21.81
N HIS A 499 -39.26 -32.25 22.75
CA HIS A 499 -39.04 -32.02 24.18
C HIS A 499 -37.55 -31.88 24.54
N GLN A 500 -36.67 -32.69 23.93
CA GLN A 500 -35.22 -32.53 24.10
C GLN A 500 -34.75 -31.15 23.59
N MET A 501 -35.24 -30.73 22.41
CA MET A 501 -34.89 -29.43 21.84
C MET A 501 -35.33 -28.27 22.74
N THR A 502 -36.58 -28.27 23.22
CA THR A 502 -37.09 -27.21 24.12
C THR A 502 -36.35 -27.20 25.46
N SER A 503 -35.99 -28.36 26.00
CA SER A 503 -35.16 -28.47 27.21
C SER A 503 -33.74 -27.92 27.03
N CYS A 504 -33.12 -28.12 25.87
CA CYS A 504 -31.82 -27.51 25.55
C CYS A 504 -31.92 -25.98 25.45
N ILE A 505 -33.02 -25.45 24.89
CA ILE A 505 -33.29 -24.02 24.79
C ILE A 505 -33.48 -23.38 26.17
N ASP A 506 -34.21 -24.05 27.07
CA ASP A 506 -34.41 -23.59 28.44
C ASP A 506 -33.06 -23.56 29.20
N THR A 507 -32.25 -24.61 29.02
CA THR A 507 -30.90 -24.69 29.62
C THR A 507 -30.02 -23.54 29.15
N PHE A 508 -29.95 -23.30 27.84
CA PHE A 508 -29.21 -22.17 27.26
C PHE A 508 -29.69 -20.82 27.82
N THR A 509 -31.01 -20.62 27.90
CA THR A 509 -31.61 -19.37 28.41
C THR A 509 -31.25 -19.15 29.88
N ASN A 510 -31.27 -20.22 30.69
CA ASN A 510 -30.87 -20.15 32.09
C ASN A 510 -29.38 -19.88 32.26
N THR A 511 -28.51 -20.49 31.44
CA THR A 511 -27.07 -20.20 31.43
C THR A 511 -26.79 -18.74 31.13
N ILE A 512 -27.43 -18.16 30.10
CA ILE A 512 -27.27 -16.73 29.78
C ILE A 512 -27.77 -15.85 30.92
N LYS A 513 -28.93 -16.16 31.52
CA LYS A 513 -29.45 -15.41 32.67
C LYS A 513 -28.46 -15.42 33.84
N VAL A 514 -27.87 -16.57 34.12
CA VAL A 514 -26.87 -16.71 35.19
C VAL A 514 -25.63 -15.88 34.89
N GLU A 515 -25.03 -16.01 33.69
CA GLU A 515 -23.88 -15.21 33.27
C GLU A 515 -24.16 -13.70 33.30
N TYR A 516 -25.39 -13.29 32.98
CA TYR A 516 -25.79 -11.88 33.03
C TYR A 516 -26.05 -11.37 34.45
N SER A 517 -26.55 -12.24 35.35
CA SER A 517 -26.93 -11.89 36.72
C SER A 517 -25.76 -11.82 37.71
N LEU A 518 -24.63 -12.48 37.41
CA LEU A 518 -23.56 -12.66 38.38
C LEU A 518 -22.59 -11.46 38.50
N ASP A 519 -22.53 -10.55 37.53
CA ASP A 519 -21.43 -9.57 37.47
C ASP A 519 -21.84 -8.11 37.21
N ILE A 520 -23.13 -7.81 37.09
CA ILE A 520 -23.60 -6.42 37.07
C ILE A 520 -24.06 -6.09 38.49
N PRO A 521 -23.29 -5.33 39.30
CA PRO A 521 -23.76 -4.95 40.63
C PRO A 521 -25.14 -4.31 40.51
N PRO A 522 -26.09 -4.64 41.40
CA PRO A 522 -27.43 -4.07 41.34
C PRO A 522 -27.29 -2.55 41.25
N ILE A 523 -27.92 -1.98 40.22
CA ILE A 523 -27.97 -0.54 40.01
C ILE A 523 -28.73 0.02 41.22
N ILE A 524 -27.97 0.50 42.22
CA ILE A 524 -28.54 1.22 43.36
C ILE A 524 -29.03 2.55 42.77
N ASN A 525 -30.36 2.72 42.73
CA ASN A 525 -31.03 3.94 42.26
C ASN A 525 -30.66 5.15 43.09
#